data_AF-A0A1V6H0Y4-F1
#
_entry.id   AF-A0A1V6H0Y4-F1
#
_cell.length_a   1.000
_cell.length_b   1.000
_cell.length_c   1.000
_cell.angle_alpha   90.00
_cell.angle_beta   90.00
_cell.angle_gamma   90.00
#
_symmetry.space_group_name_H-M   'P 1'
#
loop_
_entity.id
_entity.type
_entity.pdbx_description
1 polymer ?
#
loop_
_entity_poly.entity_id
_entity_poly.type
_entity_poly.pdbx_seq_one_letter_code
_entity_poly.pdbx_strand_id
1 'polypeptide(L)'
;MRLSIFLFLCAVLFVCPSCTTTDTVRFDLYFLNASIRERTLGFIEGATVSLDLCVYDISDPEVLRALAGKAAQGVAVRVVTEADNLAELGLLTRELEVVVDDDRGLMHCKYMIADGKQVWGGSTNLTKTSLDNHYNDIFIASDPFIVRRFQDHFEHCMNGLFKSDRPSAKEKGPVYFSPEDLPFNALMNLLSSAKEEVLIGIYAFSDYRIAHFLKVLSAHGVEIYVFADRGWNQGSPYSQSVEVDQYTLLRYDLLETGLMHQKFIVVDRSAVLFGTYNFTASAETKNDEYLILSREASVVERFRQRFFELWKASE
;
A
#
# COMPACT_ATOMS: atom_id res chain seq x y z
N MET A 1 -28.39 -17.11 67.51
CA MET A 1 -29.24 -16.77 66.33
C MET A 1 -29.06 -15.27 66.11
N ARG A 2 -28.28 -14.74 65.16
CA ARG A 2 -27.85 -15.12 63.81
C ARG A 2 -26.35 -14.78 63.64
N LEU A 3 -25.61 -15.63 62.94
CA LEU A 3 -24.23 -15.39 62.53
C LEU A 3 -24.27 -14.73 61.13
N SER A 4 -23.84 -13.49 61.00
CA SER A 4 -23.72 -12.82 59.70
C SER A 4 -22.27 -12.91 59.23
N ILE A 5 -22.02 -13.78 58.26
CA ILE A 5 -20.73 -13.93 57.58
C ILE A 5 -20.70 -12.89 56.45
N PHE A 6 -19.84 -11.87 56.58
CA PHE A 6 -19.49 -10.98 55.49
C PHE A 6 -18.40 -11.65 54.63
N LEU A 7 -18.78 -12.14 53.44
CA LEU A 7 -17.83 -12.53 52.41
C LEU A 7 -17.24 -11.25 51.77
N PHE A 8 -15.98 -10.96 52.05
CA PHE A 8 -15.19 -10.02 51.26
C PHE A 8 -14.80 -10.72 49.95
N LEU A 9 -15.49 -10.39 48.85
CA LEU A 9 -15.06 -10.78 47.52
C LEU A 9 -13.86 -9.89 47.14
N CYS A 10 -12.64 -10.40 47.32
CA CYS A 10 -11.45 -9.80 46.70
C CYS A 10 -11.54 -10.00 45.19
N ALA A 11 -12.00 -8.97 44.47
CA ALA A 11 -11.83 -8.89 43.03
C ALA A 11 -10.33 -8.75 42.74
N VAL A 12 -9.68 -9.86 42.42
CA VAL A 12 -8.35 -9.84 41.82
C VAL A 12 -8.53 -9.30 40.40
N LEU A 13 -8.30 -8.00 40.24
CA LEU A 13 -8.11 -7.38 38.93
C LEU A 13 -6.88 -8.01 38.31
N PHE A 14 -7.09 -9.03 37.47
CA PHE A 14 -6.10 -9.41 36.47
C PHE A 14 -6.00 -8.25 35.49
N VAL A 15 -5.10 -7.31 35.80
CA VAL A 15 -4.54 -6.43 34.79
C VAL A 15 -3.76 -7.35 33.86
N CYS A 16 -4.42 -7.78 32.78
CA CYS A 16 -3.71 -8.31 31.63
C CYS A 16 -2.67 -7.25 31.28
N PRO A 17 -1.36 -7.55 31.29
CA PRO A 17 -0.39 -6.65 30.70
C PRO A 17 -0.80 -6.56 29.24
N SER A 18 -1.51 -5.49 28.91
CA SER A 18 -1.74 -5.07 27.54
C SER A 18 -0.41 -5.22 26.83
N CYS A 19 -0.41 -6.00 25.76
CA CYS A 19 0.67 -6.07 24.80
C CYS A 19 0.90 -4.65 24.26
N THR A 20 1.72 -3.88 24.96
CA THR A 20 2.19 -2.57 24.55
C THR A 20 3.58 -2.77 23.98
N THR A 21 3.65 -3.49 22.87
CA THR A 21 4.68 -3.25 21.86
C THR A 21 4.03 -2.36 20.82
N THR A 22 3.82 -1.08 21.15
CA THR A 22 3.74 -0.06 20.11
C THR A 22 5.16 0.17 19.62
N ASP A 23 5.75 -0.86 19.00
CA ASP A 23 6.93 -0.68 18.17
C ASP A 23 6.42 0.08 16.95
N THR A 24 6.50 1.41 17.04
CA THR A 24 6.11 2.30 15.94
C THR A 24 7.08 2.05 14.80
N VAL A 25 6.62 1.29 13.80
CA VAL A 25 7.36 1.04 12.56
C VAL A 25 7.62 2.38 11.89
N ARG A 26 8.89 2.69 11.67
CA ARG A 26 9.32 3.89 10.95
C ARG A 26 9.34 3.62 9.45
N PHE A 27 8.76 4.55 8.70
CA PHE A 27 8.82 4.58 7.23
C PHE A 27 9.46 5.88 6.78
N ASP A 28 10.47 5.79 5.92
CA ASP A 28 10.98 6.95 5.20
C ASP A 28 10.13 7.15 3.93
N LEU A 29 9.30 8.19 3.92
CA LEU A 29 8.30 8.45 2.88
C LEU A 29 8.77 9.48 1.87
N TYR A 30 8.43 9.28 0.59
CA TYR A 30 8.72 10.23 -0.50
C TYR A 30 7.53 10.34 -1.45
N PHE A 31 7.22 11.58 -1.85
CA PHE A 31 6.03 11.91 -2.66
C PHE A 31 6.34 12.70 -3.94
N LEU A 32 7.58 13.20 -4.08
CA LEU A 32 7.99 14.02 -5.21
C LEU A 32 8.79 13.17 -6.19
N ASN A 33 8.44 13.26 -7.48
CA ASN A 33 8.98 12.40 -8.55
C ASN A 33 10.51 12.39 -8.60
N ALA A 34 11.15 13.56 -8.48
CA ALA A 34 12.61 13.65 -8.43
C ALA A 34 13.21 12.84 -7.26
N SER A 35 12.64 12.97 -6.07
CA SER A 35 13.07 12.20 -4.90
C SER A 35 12.72 10.72 -5.01
N ILE A 36 11.57 10.38 -5.59
CA ILE A 36 11.16 8.98 -5.84
C ILE A 36 12.18 8.31 -6.75
N ARG A 37 12.49 8.91 -7.91
CA ARG A 37 13.49 8.37 -8.85
C ARG A 37 14.86 8.21 -8.19
N GLU A 38 15.36 9.25 -7.53
CA GLU A 38 16.65 9.20 -6.82
C GLU A 38 16.71 8.06 -5.80
N ARG A 39 15.66 7.93 -4.97
CA ARG A 39 15.59 6.91 -3.91
C ARG A 39 15.39 5.51 -4.45
N THR A 40 14.65 5.33 -5.54
CA THR A 40 14.49 4.04 -6.23
C THR A 40 15.83 3.56 -6.78
N LEU A 41 16.56 4.40 -7.53
CA LEU A 41 17.87 4.05 -8.06
C LEU A 41 18.88 3.82 -6.93
N GLY A 42 18.89 4.69 -5.92
CA GLY A 42 19.76 4.53 -4.75
C GLY A 42 19.48 3.24 -3.96
N PHE A 43 18.22 2.80 -3.87
CA PHE A 43 17.86 1.54 -3.23
C PHE A 43 18.42 0.32 -4.00
N ILE A 44 18.27 0.32 -5.33
CA ILE A 44 18.84 -0.73 -6.20
C ILE A 44 20.36 -0.74 -6.06
N GLU A 45 21.01 0.42 -6.18
CA GLU A 45 22.47 0.56 -6.08
C GLU A 45 23.02 0.20 -4.69
N GLY A 46 22.20 0.31 -3.64
CA GLY A 46 22.55 -0.05 -2.27
C GLY A 46 22.61 -1.56 -1.99
N ALA A 47 21.96 -2.39 -2.82
CA ALA A 47 21.95 -3.84 -2.63
C ALA A 47 23.35 -4.45 -2.86
N THR A 48 23.76 -5.35 -1.96
CA THR A 48 25.13 -5.93 -1.96
C THR A 48 25.17 -7.45 -2.06
N VAL A 49 24.08 -8.12 -1.70
CA VAL A 49 23.95 -9.59 -1.65
C VAL A 49 22.79 -10.04 -2.53
N SER A 50 21.61 -9.44 -2.35
CA SER A 50 20.41 -9.80 -3.10
C SER A 50 19.49 -8.60 -3.34
N LEU A 51 18.71 -8.68 -4.41
CA LEU A 51 17.65 -7.76 -4.72
C LEU A 51 16.44 -8.53 -5.27
N ASP A 52 15.38 -8.57 -4.49
CA ASP A 52 14.13 -9.26 -4.82
C ASP A 52 13.08 -8.23 -5.23
N LEU A 53 12.50 -8.35 -6.42
CA LEU A 53 11.55 -7.38 -6.97
C LEU A 53 10.20 -8.04 -7.24
N CYS A 54 9.12 -7.52 -6.66
CA CYS A 54 7.76 -7.89 -7.03
C CYS A 54 7.08 -6.64 -7.58
N VAL A 55 7.07 -6.51 -8.90
CA VAL A 55 6.68 -5.28 -9.58
C VAL A 55 5.76 -5.57 -10.74
N TYR A 56 4.60 -4.90 -10.74
CA TYR A 56 3.63 -5.03 -11.82
C TYR A 56 4.24 -4.70 -13.18
N ASP A 57 4.88 -3.54 -13.31
CA ASP A 57 5.36 -3.00 -14.58
C ASP A 57 6.75 -2.37 -14.39
N ILE A 58 7.68 -2.68 -15.31
CA ILE A 58 9.08 -2.30 -15.26
C ILE A 58 9.66 -2.10 -16.68
N SER A 59 9.82 -0.85 -17.08
CA SER A 59 10.35 -0.48 -18.41
C SER A 59 11.28 0.75 -18.39
N ASP A 60 11.55 1.32 -17.22
CA ASP A 60 12.43 2.49 -17.12
C ASP A 60 13.89 2.12 -17.47
N PRO A 61 14.53 2.77 -18.47
CA PRO A 61 15.88 2.41 -18.89
C PRO A 61 16.97 2.62 -17.84
N GLU A 62 16.79 3.52 -16.88
CA GLU A 62 17.76 3.69 -15.79
C GLU A 62 17.63 2.58 -14.75
N VAL A 63 16.39 2.21 -14.41
CA VAL A 63 16.11 1.05 -13.53
C VAL A 63 16.65 -0.23 -14.16
N LEU A 64 16.33 -0.52 -15.42
CA LEU A 64 16.78 -1.74 -16.10
C LEU A 64 18.32 -1.83 -16.15
N ARG A 65 19.01 -0.70 -16.40
CA ARG A 65 20.48 -0.64 -16.37
C ARG A 65 21.06 -0.85 -14.98
N ALA A 66 20.44 -0.31 -13.94
CA ALA A 66 20.87 -0.51 -12.55
C ALA A 66 20.73 -2.00 -12.15
N LEU A 67 19.63 -2.64 -12.53
CA LEU A 67 19.43 -4.08 -12.31
C LEU A 67 20.47 -4.95 -13.03
N ALA A 68 20.73 -4.65 -14.31
CA ALA A 68 21.77 -5.31 -15.08
C ALA A 68 23.15 -5.16 -14.42
N GLY A 69 23.45 -3.94 -13.95
CA GLY A 69 24.69 -3.64 -13.23
C GLY A 69 24.84 -4.47 -11.95
N LYS A 70 23.74 -4.66 -11.20
CA LYS A 70 23.74 -5.47 -9.98
C LYS A 70 23.95 -6.96 -10.26
N ALA A 71 23.23 -7.52 -11.24
CA ALA A 71 23.47 -8.89 -11.68
C ALA A 71 24.92 -9.10 -12.14
N ALA A 72 25.48 -8.17 -12.91
CA ALA A 72 26.88 -8.23 -13.35
C ALA A 72 27.90 -8.14 -12.20
N GLN A 73 27.53 -7.50 -11.07
CA GLN A 73 28.33 -7.47 -9.84
C GLN A 73 28.21 -8.76 -8.99
N GLY A 74 27.39 -9.71 -9.41
CA GLY A 74 27.13 -10.95 -8.68
C GLY A 74 26.08 -10.83 -7.57
N VAL A 75 25.34 -9.73 -7.52
CA VAL A 75 24.15 -9.61 -6.65
C VAL A 75 23.07 -10.53 -7.19
N ALA A 76 22.46 -11.35 -6.34
CA ALA A 76 21.34 -12.22 -6.75
C ALA A 76 20.09 -11.37 -6.98
N VAL A 77 19.71 -11.18 -8.25
CA VAL A 77 18.53 -10.40 -8.62
C VAL A 77 17.41 -11.34 -9.06
N ARG A 78 16.27 -11.29 -8.35
CA ARG A 78 15.08 -12.12 -8.62
C ARG A 78 13.87 -11.23 -8.86
N VAL A 79 13.03 -11.58 -9.82
CA VAL A 79 11.89 -10.77 -10.25
C VAL A 79 10.62 -11.60 -10.32
N VAL A 80 9.56 -11.09 -9.70
CA VAL A 80 8.17 -11.50 -9.90
C VAL A 80 7.46 -10.37 -10.65
N THR A 81 6.88 -10.68 -11.81
CA THR A 81 6.16 -9.70 -12.65
C THR A 81 4.85 -10.27 -13.21
N GLU A 82 3.94 -9.39 -13.62
CA GLU A 82 2.78 -9.77 -14.44
C GLU A 82 3.25 -10.35 -15.79
N ALA A 83 2.63 -11.44 -16.25
CA ALA A 83 3.03 -12.12 -17.48
C ALA A 83 2.98 -11.21 -18.71
N ASP A 84 1.96 -10.35 -18.80
CA ASP A 84 1.80 -9.38 -19.88
C ASP A 84 2.95 -8.35 -19.95
N ASN A 85 3.65 -8.13 -18.83
CA ASN A 85 4.75 -7.15 -18.72
C ASN A 85 6.15 -7.79 -18.82
N LEU A 86 6.24 -9.12 -19.01
CA LEU A 86 7.52 -9.84 -19.11
C LEU A 86 8.42 -9.29 -20.23
N ALA A 87 7.83 -8.88 -21.35
CA ALA A 87 8.57 -8.38 -22.51
C ALA A 87 9.42 -7.14 -22.19
N GLU A 88 9.00 -6.34 -21.20
CA GLU A 88 9.68 -5.10 -20.80
C GLU A 88 11.05 -5.36 -20.13
N LEU A 89 11.25 -6.54 -19.53
CA LEU A 89 12.55 -6.96 -18.99
C LEU A 89 13.55 -7.30 -20.11
N GLY A 90 13.09 -7.57 -21.33
CA GLY A 90 13.91 -7.82 -22.50
C GLY A 90 14.98 -8.90 -22.26
N LEU A 91 16.25 -8.56 -22.53
CA LEU A 91 17.37 -9.50 -22.39
C LEU A 91 17.71 -9.85 -20.94
N LEU A 92 17.26 -9.06 -19.95
CA LEU A 92 17.52 -9.36 -18.53
C LEU A 92 16.89 -10.66 -18.08
N THR A 93 15.84 -11.12 -18.76
CA THR A 93 15.23 -12.44 -18.51
C THR A 93 16.22 -13.61 -18.63
N ARG A 94 17.38 -13.42 -19.26
CA ARG A 94 18.45 -14.42 -19.36
C ARG A 94 19.45 -14.40 -18.21
N GLU A 95 19.48 -13.30 -17.46
CA GLU A 95 20.46 -13.00 -16.41
C GLU A 95 19.85 -13.06 -15.01
N LEU A 96 18.55 -12.78 -14.91
CA LEU A 96 17.80 -12.73 -13.65
C LEU A 96 16.96 -14.00 -13.49
N GLU A 97 16.68 -14.37 -12.25
CA GLU A 97 15.64 -15.35 -11.96
C GLU A 97 14.28 -14.65 -12.08
N VAL A 98 13.43 -15.06 -13.02
CA VAL A 98 12.13 -14.42 -13.26
C VAL A 98 11.00 -15.42 -13.14
N VAL A 99 10.01 -15.08 -12.32
CA VAL A 99 8.72 -15.78 -12.24
C VAL A 99 7.64 -14.82 -12.70
N VAL A 100 6.70 -15.34 -13.49
CA VAL A 100 5.54 -14.56 -13.95
C VAL A 100 4.27 -15.08 -13.32
N ASP A 101 3.37 -14.16 -13.02
CA ASP A 101 1.98 -14.44 -12.68
C ASP A 101 1.15 -14.32 -13.95
N ASP A 102 0.53 -15.41 -14.40
CA ASP A 102 -0.42 -15.47 -15.53
C ASP A 102 -1.85 -15.81 -15.08
N ASP A 103 -2.10 -15.78 -13.77
CA ASP A 103 -3.42 -16.06 -13.21
C ASP A 103 -4.40 -14.92 -13.47
N ARG A 104 -5.71 -15.21 -13.34
CA ARG A 104 -6.75 -14.17 -13.46
C ARG A 104 -6.61 -13.12 -12.37
N GLY A 105 -6.59 -11.85 -12.79
CA GLY A 105 -6.39 -10.70 -11.90
C GLY A 105 -4.93 -10.29 -11.87
N LEU A 106 -4.65 -9.05 -11.50
CA LEU A 106 -3.32 -8.47 -11.71
C LEU A 106 -2.34 -8.85 -10.59
N MET A 107 -1.08 -9.12 -10.92
CA MET A 107 0.03 -9.04 -9.97
C MET A 107 0.38 -7.57 -9.72
N HIS A 108 -0.43 -6.88 -8.92
CA HIS A 108 -0.40 -5.42 -8.82
C HIS A 108 0.47 -4.89 -7.67
N CYS A 109 1.37 -5.72 -7.14
CA CYS A 109 2.38 -5.30 -6.18
C CYS A 109 3.46 -4.43 -6.83
N LYS A 110 4.01 -3.49 -6.06
CA LYS A 110 5.25 -2.77 -6.38
C LYS A 110 6.08 -2.66 -5.11
N TYR A 111 7.06 -3.56 -4.97
CA TYR A 111 8.05 -3.48 -3.91
C TYR A 111 9.35 -4.16 -4.33
N MET A 112 10.43 -3.80 -3.65
CA MET A 112 11.74 -4.41 -3.76
C MET A 112 12.31 -4.66 -2.36
N ILE A 113 13.06 -5.75 -2.20
CA ILE A 113 13.74 -6.10 -0.95
C ILE A 113 15.24 -6.18 -1.22
N ALA A 114 16.03 -5.36 -0.51
CA ALA A 114 17.48 -5.37 -0.61
C ALA A 114 18.07 -6.14 0.56
N ASP A 115 18.91 -7.14 0.25
CA ASP A 115 19.73 -7.92 1.18
C ASP A 115 18.95 -8.58 2.35
N GLY A 116 17.63 -8.76 2.20
CA GLY A 116 16.74 -9.20 3.27
C GLY A 116 16.71 -8.26 4.48
N LYS A 117 17.02 -6.97 4.29
CA LYS A 117 17.18 -5.97 5.37
C LYS A 117 16.30 -4.75 5.23
N GLN A 118 15.93 -4.39 4.00
CA GLN A 118 15.13 -3.20 3.74
C GLN A 118 14.10 -3.49 2.65
N VAL A 119 12.95 -2.85 2.75
CA VAL A 119 11.90 -2.88 1.73
C VAL A 119 11.73 -1.48 1.18
N TRP A 120 11.72 -1.35 -0.14
CA TRP A 120 11.17 -0.23 -0.89
C TRP A 120 9.81 -0.65 -1.41
N GLY A 121 8.79 0.20 -1.33
CA GLY A 121 7.49 -0.11 -1.92
C GLY A 121 6.62 1.14 -2.01
N GLY A 122 5.48 1.04 -2.65
CA GLY A 122 4.47 2.09 -2.68
C GLY A 122 3.60 1.97 -3.92
N SER A 123 3.08 3.09 -4.39
CA SER A 123 2.23 3.13 -5.59
C SER A 123 3.00 3.06 -6.91
N THR A 124 4.33 3.18 -6.87
CA THR A 124 5.15 3.48 -8.06
C THR A 124 5.43 2.24 -8.92
N ASN A 125 4.93 2.21 -10.17
CA ASN A 125 5.47 1.32 -11.20
C ASN A 125 6.86 1.77 -11.64
N LEU A 126 7.72 0.85 -12.06
CA LEU A 126 9.11 1.12 -12.47
C LEU A 126 9.19 1.46 -13.98
N THR A 127 8.27 2.29 -14.44
CA THR A 127 8.25 2.84 -15.80
C THR A 127 8.64 4.30 -15.79
N LYS A 128 9.15 4.79 -16.94
CA LYS A 128 9.58 6.19 -17.04
C LYS A 128 8.46 7.17 -16.72
N THR A 129 7.27 6.96 -17.29
CA THR A 129 6.10 7.83 -17.05
C THR A 129 5.66 7.80 -15.59
N SER A 130 5.66 6.63 -14.95
CA SER A 130 5.31 6.50 -13.54
C SER A 130 6.29 7.24 -12.63
N LEU A 131 7.59 7.09 -12.88
CA LEU A 131 8.62 7.75 -12.09
C LEU A 131 8.66 9.27 -12.29
N ASP A 132 8.35 9.75 -13.49
CA ASP A 132 8.54 11.17 -13.83
C ASP A 132 7.28 12.02 -13.72
N ASN A 133 6.10 11.44 -13.99
CA ASN A 133 4.89 12.23 -14.25
C ASN A 133 3.71 11.91 -13.33
N HIS A 134 3.67 10.76 -12.67
CA HIS A 134 2.53 10.41 -11.81
C HIS A 134 2.68 11.04 -10.43
N TYR A 135 1.57 11.37 -9.77
CA TYR A 135 1.59 11.53 -8.31
C TYR A 135 1.67 10.15 -7.68
N ASN A 136 2.86 9.82 -7.18
CA ASN A 136 3.16 8.56 -6.55
C ASN A 136 3.62 8.77 -5.10
N ASP A 137 3.63 7.68 -4.34
CA ASP A 137 4.41 7.56 -3.11
C ASP A 137 5.33 6.34 -3.16
N ILE A 138 6.42 6.44 -2.40
CA ILE A 138 7.21 5.31 -1.96
C ILE A 138 7.48 5.41 -0.45
N PHE A 139 7.65 4.26 0.17
CA PHE A 139 8.20 4.10 1.50
C PHE A 139 9.49 3.27 1.42
N ILE A 140 10.40 3.53 2.35
CA ILE A 140 11.51 2.64 2.68
C ILE A 140 11.39 2.27 4.17
N ALA A 141 11.46 0.98 4.47
CA ALA A 141 11.41 0.45 5.83
C ALA A 141 12.51 -0.58 6.06
N SER A 142 13.03 -0.63 7.29
CA SER A 142 14.04 -1.63 7.74
C SER A 142 13.59 -2.40 8.96
N ASP A 143 12.33 -2.24 9.36
CA ASP A 143 11.76 -2.98 10.47
C ASP A 143 11.77 -4.49 10.15
N PRO A 144 12.35 -5.35 11.01
CA PRO A 144 12.49 -6.77 10.71
C PRO A 144 11.17 -7.50 10.49
N PHE A 145 10.08 -7.06 11.13
CA PHE A 145 8.77 -7.65 10.92
C PHE A 145 8.25 -7.29 9.52
N ILE A 146 8.33 -6.01 9.13
CA ILE A 146 7.92 -5.58 7.78
C ILE A 146 8.74 -6.30 6.71
N VAL A 147 10.07 -6.31 6.85
CA VAL A 147 10.97 -6.94 5.87
C VAL A 147 10.64 -8.43 5.72
N ARG A 148 10.46 -9.15 6.84
CA ARG A 148 10.07 -10.56 6.81
C ARG A 148 8.70 -10.75 6.16
N ARG A 149 7.72 -9.88 6.44
CA ARG A 149 6.37 -10.01 5.90
C ARG A 149 6.34 -9.86 4.37
N PHE A 150 7.15 -8.97 3.82
CA PHE A 150 7.34 -8.84 2.37
C PHE A 150 8.18 -9.98 1.78
N GLN A 151 9.23 -10.44 2.49
CA GLN A 151 10.03 -11.58 2.05
C GLN A 151 9.21 -12.87 1.97
N ASP A 152 8.40 -13.17 2.99
CA ASP A 152 7.52 -14.34 3.00
C ASP A 152 6.55 -14.30 1.81
N HIS A 153 5.97 -13.13 1.52
CA HIS A 153 5.13 -12.94 0.35
C HIS A 153 5.91 -13.18 -0.96
N PHE A 154 7.10 -12.59 -1.09
CA PHE A 154 7.95 -12.75 -2.26
C PHE A 154 8.32 -14.21 -2.52
N GLU A 155 8.75 -14.95 -1.49
CA GLU A 155 9.11 -16.36 -1.64
C GLU A 155 7.90 -17.22 -2.06
N HIS A 156 6.69 -16.92 -1.57
CA HIS A 156 5.50 -17.61 -2.06
C HIS A 156 5.29 -17.38 -3.56
N CYS A 157 5.39 -16.13 -4.03
CA CYS A 157 5.30 -15.81 -5.45
C CYS A 157 6.39 -16.47 -6.29
N MET A 158 7.64 -16.51 -5.80
CA MET A 158 8.74 -17.23 -6.46
C MET A 158 8.47 -18.73 -6.57
N ASN A 159 7.70 -19.31 -5.65
CA ASN A 159 7.27 -20.71 -5.70
C ASN A 159 5.99 -20.91 -6.53
N GLY A 160 5.53 -19.89 -7.26
CA GLY A 160 4.33 -19.94 -8.10
C GLY A 160 3.02 -19.91 -7.30
N LEU A 161 3.05 -19.50 -6.03
CA LEU A 161 1.84 -19.33 -5.22
C LEU A 161 1.39 -17.87 -5.34
N PHE A 162 0.33 -17.63 -6.09
CA PHE A 162 -0.22 -16.31 -6.33
C PHE A 162 -1.60 -16.17 -5.71
N LYS A 163 -1.92 -14.94 -5.27
CA LYS A 163 -3.26 -14.55 -4.85
C LYS A 163 -3.85 -15.53 -3.81
N SER A 164 -4.97 -16.18 -4.13
CA SER A 164 -5.70 -17.09 -3.23
C SER A 164 -4.97 -18.41 -2.96
N ASP A 165 -3.94 -18.75 -3.73
CA ASP A 165 -3.15 -19.96 -3.50
C ASP A 165 -2.10 -19.77 -2.40
N ARG A 166 -1.86 -18.52 -1.97
CA ARG A 166 -0.95 -18.22 -0.87
C ARG A 166 -1.58 -18.50 0.49
N PRO A 167 -0.80 -19.00 1.46
CA PRO A 167 -1.26 -19.09 2.84
C PRO A 167 -1.34 -17.68 3.46
N SER A 168 -2.38 -17.42 4.24
CA SER A 168 -2.45 -16.20 5.07
C SER A 168 -1.24 -16.08 6.01
N ALA A 169 -0.91 -14.85 6.39
CA ALA A 169 0.20 -14.58 7.29
C ALA A 169 0.08 -15.38 8.61
N LYS A 170 1.17 -16.04 9.02
CA LYS A 170 1.25 -16.71 10.33
C LYS A 170 1.22 -15.70 11.48
N GLU A 171 1.90 -14.58 11.30
CA GLU A 171 1.98 -13.49 12.26
C GLU A 171 1.20 -12.28 11.74
N LYS A 172 0.31 -11.74 12.55
CA LYS A 172 -0.48 -10.55 12.20
C LYS A 172 0.32 -9.31 12.50
N GLY A 173 0.26 -8.33 11.60
CA GLY A 173 0.88 -7.03 11.81
C GLY A 173 0.24 -5.95 10.94
N PRO A 174 0.92 -4.83 10.71
CA PRO A 174 0.35 -3.69 9.98
C PRO A 174 0.25 -3.90 8.46
N VAL A 175 0.78 -4.98 7.90
CA VAL A 175 0.78 -5.23 6.45
C VAL A 175 -0.25 -6.30 6.12
N TYR A 176 -1.10 -6.02 5.15
CA TYR A 176 -2.19 -6.88 4.68
C TYR A 176 -2.03 -7.09 3.19
N PHE A 177 -1.76 -8.32 2.76
CA PHE A 177 -1.76 -8.69 1.35
C PHE A 177 -3.14 -9.18 0.90
N SER A 178 -3.51 -8.83 -0.32
CA SER A 178 -4.72 -9.26 -0.99
C SER A 178 -4.43 -10.47 -1.87
N PRO A 179 -5.31 -11.49 -1.92
CA PRO A 179 -6.56 -11.61 -1.17
C PRO A 179 -6.41 -12.27 0.21
N GLU A 180 -5.23 -12.81 0.56
CA GLU A 180 -5.08 -13.77 1.66
C GLU A 180 -5.20 -13.20 3.08
N ASP A 181 -4.96 -11.90 3.28
CA ASP A 181 -5.06 -11.22 4.59
C ASP A 181 -6.32 -10.35 4.74
N LEU A 182 -7.18 -10.31 3.73
CA LEU A 182 -8.44 -9.53 3.72
C LEU A 182 -8.25 -8.02 4.01
N PRO A 183 -7.45 -7.29 3.21
CA PRO A 183 -7.17 -5.86 3.44
C PRO A 183 -8.42 -4.98 3.49
N PHE A 184 -9.51 -5.36 2.81
CA PHE A 184 -10.81 -4.68 2.93
C PHE A 184 -11.30 -4.60 4.39
N ASN A 185 -11.07 -5.64 5.20
CA ASN A 185 -11.44 -5.61 6.63
C ASN A 185 -10.61 -4.60 7.41
N ALA A 186 -9.31 -4.49 7.14
CA ALA A 186 -8.47 -3.47 7.76
C ALA A 186 -8.96 -2.06 7.40
N LEU A 187 -9.33 -1.85 6.14
CA LEU A 187 -9.89 -0.58 5.64
C LEU A 187 -11.23 -0.24 6.31
N MET A 188 -12.18 -1.18 6.35
CA MET A 188 -13.47 -0.97 7.02
C MET A 188 -13.31 -0.73 8.54
N ASN A 189 -12.41 -1.48 9.19
CA ASN A 189 -12.13 -1.27 10.61
C ASN A 189 -11.56 0.12 10.88
N LEU A 190 -10.64 0.60 10.03
CA LEU A 190 -10.11 1.95 10.15
C LEU A 190 -11.21 3.00 9.95
N LEU A 191 -11.99 2.90 8.87
CA LEU A 191 -13.11 3.81 8.60
C LEU A 191 -14.14 3.81 9.75
N SER A 192 -14.44 2.66 10.34
CA SER A 192 -15.38 2.56 11.46
C SER A 192 -14.93 3.28 12.72
N SER A 193 -13.64 3.60 12.83
CA SER A 193 -13.08 4.37 13.95
C SER A 193 -13.16 5.89 13.76
N ALA A 194 -13.53 6.36 12.56
CA ALA A 194 -13.58 7.78 12.20
C ALA A 194 -14.63 8.54 13.00
N LYS A 195 -14.25 9.72 13.48
CA LYS A 195 -15.08 10.62 14.29
C LYS A 195 -15.10 12.05 13.79
N GLU A 196 -14.05 12.51 13.12
CA GLU A 196 -13.86 13.91 12.75
C GLU A 196 -13.55 14.07 11.28
N GLU A 197 -12.50 13.42 10.76
CA GLU A 197 -11.95 13.68 9.44
C GLU A 197 -11.52 12.39 8.74
N VAL A 198 -11.90 12.25 7.47
CA VAL A 198 -11.40 11.21 6.57
C VAL A 198 -10.83 11.87 5.31
N LEU A 199 -9.55 11.61 5.01
CA LEU A 199 -8.88 12.12 3.81
C LEU A 199 -8.50 10.95 2.91
N ILE A 200 -8.99 10.95 1.67
CA ILE A 200 -8.79 9.84 0.72
C ILE A 200 -8.06 10.36 -0.52
N GLY A 201 -6.87 9.84 -0.78
CA GLY A 201 -6.22 9.97 -2.09
C GLY A 201 -6.38 8.66 -2.86
N ILE A 202 -6.97 8.68 -4.06
CA ILE A 202 -7.26 7.43 -4.77
C ILE A 202 -7.17 7.55 -6.30
N TYR A 203 -6.50 6.57 -6.92
CA TYR A 203 -6.52 6.42 -8.38
C TYR A 203 -7.89 5.92 -8.87
N ALA A 204 -8.28 4.70 -8.51
CA ALA A 204 -9.50 4.07 -8.98
C ALA A 204 -10.47 3.78 -7.84
N PHE A 205 -11.71 4.27 -7.96
CA PHE A 205 -12.76 4.08 -6.96
C PHE A 205 -14.08 3.57 -7.58
N SER A 206 -14.32 2.26 -7.52
CA SER A 206 -15.58 1.61 -7.96
C SER A 206 -16.29 0.77 -6.88
N ASP A 207 -15.71 0.59 -5.70
CA ASP A 207 -16.30 -0.26 -4.66
C ASP A 207 -17.45 0.47 -3.93
N TYR A 208 -18.69 0.10 -4.27
CA TYR A 208 -19.90 0.65 -3.67
C TYR A 208 -19.98 0.42 -2.16
N ARG A 209 -19.32 -0.60 -1.61
CA ARG A 209 -19.33 -0.89 -0.16
C ARG A 209 -18.59 0.21 0.58
N ILE A 210 -17.47 0.67 0.03
CA ILE A 210 -16.70 1.80 0.57
C ILE A 210 -17.53 3.08 0.46
N ALA A 211 -18.12 3.36 -0.72
CA ALA A 211 -18.96 4.54 -0.93
C ALA A 211 -20.14 4.61 0.06
N HIS A 212 -20.88 3.51 0.23
CA HIS A 212 -21.97 3.44 1.20
C HIS A 212 -21.49 3.68 2.65
N PHE A 213 -20.32 3.16 3.02
CA PHE A 213 -19.79 3.41 4.35
C PHE A 213 -19.43 4.89 4.55
N LEU A 214 -18.85 5.55 3.54
CA LEU A 214 -18.60 7.01 3.57
C LEU A 214 -19.90 7.81 3.72
N LYS A 215 -20.98 7.39 3.06
CA LYS A 215 -22.31 7.99 3.23
C LYS A 215 -22.80 7.91 4.68
N VAL A 216 -22.61 6.75 5.32
CA VAL A 216 -22.95 6.55 6.73
C VAL A 216 -22.11 7.47 7.62
N LEU A 217 -20.79 7.54 7.40
CA LEU A 217 -19.91 8.42 8.18
C LEU A 217 -20.29 9.90 8.05
N SER A 218 -20.55 10.36 6.82
CA SER A 218 -21.02 11.73 6.55
C SER A 218 -22.34 12.04 7.27
N ALA A 219 -23.29 11.09 7.29
CA ALA A 219 -24.53 11.22 8.04
C ALA A 219 -24.33 11.29 9.58
N HIS A 220 -23.20 10.81 10.09
CA HIS A 220 -22.79 10.94 11.49
C HIS A 220 -21.92 12.18 11.75
N GLY A 221 -21.76 13.06 10.77
CA GLY A 221 -21.06 14.34 10.91
C GLY A 221 -19.54 14.27 10.73
N VAL A 222 -19.00 13.16 10.20
CA VAL A 222 -17.58 13.06 9.84
C VAL A 222 -17.35 13.85 8.55
N GLU A 223 -16.35 14.73 8.54
CA GLU A 223 -15.94 15.46 7.32
C GLU A 223 -15.08 14.55 6.44
N ILE A 224 -15.48 14.39 5.18
CA ILE A 224 -14.82 13.45 4.25
C ILE A 224 -14.33 14.23 3.03
N TYR A 225 -13.03 14.13 2.76
CA TYR A 225 -12.37 14.71 1.60
C TYR A 225 -11.85 13.60 0.69
N VAL A 226 -12.15 13.68 -0.60
CA VAL A 226 -11.74 12.71 -1.61
C VAL A 226 -10.99 13.45 -2.72
N PHE A 227 -9.73 13.09 -2.92
CA PHE A 227 -8.90 13.55 -4.03
C PHE A 227 -8.65 12.37 -4.97
N ALA A 228 -9.24 12.42 -6.17
CA ALA A 228 -9.30 11.28 -7.06
C ALA A 228 -8.64 11.54 -8.42
N ASP A 229 -8.18 10.48 -9.09
CA ASP A 229 -7.73 10.59 -10.48
C ASP A 229 -8.88 11.01 -11.41
N ARG A 230 -8.72 12.10 -12.14
CA ARG A 230 -9.74 12.65 -13.03
C ARG A 230 -10.08 11.68 -14.16
N GLY A 231 -9.06 11.17 -14.84
CA GLY A 231 -9.20 10.38 -16.05
C GLY A 231 -9.97 9.09 -15.79
N TRP A 232 -9.58 8.37 -14.73
CA TRP A 232 -10.24 7.12 -14.37
C TRP A 232 -11.67 7.35 -13.85
N ASN A 233 -11.84 8.28 -12.90
CA ASN A 233 -13.13 8.42 -12.20
C ASN A 233 -14.21 9.16 -13.00
N GLN A 234 -13.83 9.99 -13.99
CA GLN A 234 -14.79 10.58 -14.93
C GLN A 234 -14.99 9.72 -16.19
N GLY A 235 -14.02 8.87 -16.53
CA GLY A 235 -14.09 7.99 -17.70
C GLY A 235 -14.74 6.62 -17.45
N SER A 236 -14.78 6.16 -16.20
CA SER A 236 -15.30 4.83 -15.86
C SER A 236 -16.79 4.87 -15.46
N PRO A 237 -17.67 4.07 -16.11
CA PRO A 237 -19.08 3.97 -15.71
C PRO A 237 -19.28 3.26 -14.37
N TYR A 238 -18.24 2.62 -13.83
CA TYR A 238 -18.25 1.95 -12.54
C TYR A 238 -17.80 2.86 -11.39
N SER A 239 -17.31 4.06 -11.71
CA SER A 239 -16.83 5.02 -10.73
C SER A 239 -17.90 5.33 -9.69
N GLN A 240 -17.51 5.36 -8.42
CA GLN A 240 -18.34 5.83 -7.31
C GLN A 240 -18.19 7.34 -7.08
N SER A 241 -17.33 8.03 -7.85
CA SER A 241 -17.01 9.44 -7.60
C SER A 241 -18.26 10.34 -7.65
N VAL A 242 -19.18 10.10 -8.58
CA VAL A 242 -20.46 10.84 -8.69
C VAL A 242 -21.39 10.56 -7.49
N GLU A 243 -21.40 9.34 -6.96
CA GLU A 243 -22.21 9.02 -5.78
C GLU A 243 -21.63 9.68 -4.53
N VAL A 244 -20.30 9.61 -4.33
CA VAL A 244 -19.67 10.17 -3.12
C VAL A 244 -19.67 11.70 -3.10
N ASP A 245 -19.67 12.38 -4.25
CA ASP A 245 -19.74 13.84 -4.35
C ASP A 245 -20.99 14.45 -3.67
N GLN A 246 -22.06 13.65 -3.51
CA GLN A 246 -23.29 14.09 -2.85
C GLN A 246 -23.15 14.32 -1.33
N TYR A 247 -22.13 13.75 -0.70
CA TYR A 247 -21.97 13.75 0.77
C TYR A 247 -20.51 13.85 1.22
N THR A 248 -19.58 14.08 0.30
CA THR A 248 -18.16 14.30 0.55
C THR A 248 -17.71 15.57 -0.16
N LEU A 249 -16.54 16.07 0.20
CA LEU A 249 -15.84 17.08 -0.57
C LEU A 249 -14.95 16.35 -1.57
N LEU A 250 -15.34 16.35 -2.85
CA LEU A 250 -14.59 15.69 -3.91
C LEU A 250 -13.82 16.71 -4.77
N ARG A 251 -12.56 16.40 -5.04
CA ARG A 251 -11.76 17.07 -6.08
C ARG A 251 -11.05 16.02 -6.93
N TYR A 252 -10.75 16.42 -8.15
CA TYR A 252 -9.94 15.63 -9.07
C TYR A 252 -8.59 16.31 -9.29
N ASP A 253 -7.59 15.53 -9.67
CA ASP A 253 -6.34 16.10 -10.14
C ASP A 253 -6.54 16.91 -11.45
N LEU A 254 -5.57 17.77 -11.73
CA LEU A 254 -5.52 18.60 -12.94
C LEU A 254 -4.38 18.19 -13.88
N LEU A 255 -3.85 16.97 -13.76
CA LEU A 255 -2.73 16.51 -14.57
C LEU A 255 -3.15 16.46 -16.05
N GLU A 256 -2.36 17.10 -16.91
CA GLU A 256 -2.44 16.95 -18.37
C GLU A 256 -1.81 15.63 -18.82
N THR A 257 -0.75 15.21 -18.11
CA THR A 257 -0.01 13.97 -18.34
C THR A 257 0.30 13.31 -17.00
N GLY A 258 0.28 11.98 -16.97
CA GLY A 258 0.44 11.21 -15.74
C GLY A 258 -0.89 10.97 -15.02
N LEU A 259 -0.82 10.36 -13.83
CA LEU A 259 -1.97 9.89 -13.06
C LEU A 259 -1.87 10.34 -11.60
N MET A 260 -3.00 10.55 -10.92
CA MET A 260 -3.06 10.52 -9.46
C MET A 260 -2.97 9.06 -9.04
N HIS A 261 -1.75 8.56 -8.83
CA HIS A 261 -1.52 7.13 -8.67
C HIS A 261 -1.37 6.69 -7.20
N GLN A 262 -1.46 7.61 -6.25
CA GLN A 262 -1.43 7.29 -4.82
C GLN A 262 -2.75 6.60 -4.40
N LYS A 263 -2.66 5.69 -3.44
CA LYS A 263 -3.84 5.11 -2.77
C LYS A 263 -3.63 5.13 -1.27
N PHE A 264 -4.31 6.04 -0.59
CA PHE A 264 -4.23 6.14 0.85
C PHE A 264 -5.52 6.71 1.47
N ILE A 265 -5.69 6.41 2.75
CA ILE A 265 -6.74 6.98 3.59
C ILE A 265 -6.17 7.36 4.96
N VAL A 266 -6.36 8.63 5.35
CA VAL A 266 -6.03 9.14 6.68
C VAL A 266 -7.32 9.32 7.47
N VAL A 267 -7.35 8.88 8.73
CA VAL A 267 -8.51 9.00 9.63
C VAL A 267 -8.12 9.71 10.93
N ASP A 268 -8.84 10.78 11.27
CA ASP A 268 -8.76 11.56 12.52
C ASP A 268 -7.33 11.95 12.93
N ARG A 269 -6.43 12.14 11.96
CA ARG A 269 -4.98 12.37 12.18
C ARG A 269 -4.31 11.31 13.08
N SER A 270 -4.92 10.13 13.22
CA SER A 270 -4.52 9.09 14.17
C SER A 270 -3.94 7.86 13.47
N ALA A 271 -4.35 7.63 12.22
CA ALA A 271 -3.96 6.46 11.46
C ALA A 271 -4.04 6.73 9.96
N VAL A 272 -3.21 5.99 9.22
CA VAL A 272 -3.22 5.97 7.76
C VAL A 272 -3.14 4.53 7.25
N LEU A 273 -3.93 4.22 6.23
CA LEU A 273 -3.72 3.05 5.37
C LEU A 273 -3.21 3.53 4.01
N PHE A 274 -2.16 2.91 3.49
CA PHE A 274 -1.58 3.23 2.18
C PHE A 274 -1.00 1.99 1.52
N GLY A 275 -0.83 2.00 0.19
CA GLY A 275 -0.23 0.88 -0.54
C GLY A 275 -0.63 0.86 -2.02
N THR A 276 -0.71 -0.33 -2.60
CA THR A 276 -1.05 -0.51 -4.02
C THR A 276 -2.55 -0.62 -4.28
N TYR A 277 -3.32 -0.83 -3.21
CA TYR A 277 -4.74 -1.19 -3.23
C TYR A 277 -5.65 -0.07 -3.75
N ASN A 278 -6.29 -0.30 -4.90
CA ASN A 278 -7.34 0.58 -5.40
C ASN A 278 -8.68 0.30 -4.71
N PHE A 279 -9.59 1.28 -4.66
CA PHE A 279 -10.91 1.10 -4.03
C PHE A 279 -11.89 0.42 -5.00
N THR A 280 -11.56 -0.82 -5.36
CA THR A 280 -12.30 -1.64 -6.33
C THR A 280 -12.54 -3.04 -5.75
N ALA A 281 -13.57 -3.75 -6.21
CA ALA A 281 -13.81 -5.11 -5.73
C ALA A 281 -12.71 -6.10 -6.19
N SER A 282 -12.06 -5.85 -7.33
CA SER A 282 -10.95 -6.68 -7.82
C SER A 282 -9.69 -6.55 -6.98
N ALA A 283 -9.46 -5.38 -6.37
CA ALA A 283 -8.37 -5.17 -5.44
C ALA A 283 -8.38 -6.19 -4.29
N GLU A 284 -9.55 -6.44 -3.71
CA GLU A 284 -9.72 -7.42 -2.62
C GLU A 284 -9.75 -8.89 -3.08
N THR A 285 -10.33 -9.15 -4.26
CA THR A 285 -10.77 -10.53 -4.59
C THR A 285 -10.01 -11.20 -5.72
N LYS A 286 -9.22 -10.42 -6.49
CA LYS A 286 -8.59 -10.91 -7.73
C LYS A 286 -7.14 -10.48 -7.86
N ASN A 287 -6.81 -9.26 -7.44
CA ASN A 287 -5.48 -8.71 -7.62
C ASN A 287 -4.60 -9.07 -6.43
N ASP A 288 -3.30 -9.19 -6.72
CA ASP A 288 -2.25 -9.19 -5.73
C ASP A 288 -1.88 -7.75 -5.38
N GLU A 289 -2.27 -7.30 -4.19
CA GLU A 289 -2.06 -5.94 -3.71
C GLU A 289 -1.73 -5.95 -2.23
N TYR A 290 -1.30 -4.81 -1.68
CA TYR A 290 -1.14 -4.68 -0.24
C TYR A 290 -1.60 -3.33 0.29
N LEU A 291 -1.95 -3.34 1.58
CA LEU A 291 -2.15 -2.17 2.42
C LEU A 291 -1.24 -2.23 3.65
N ILE A 292 -0.76 -1.07 4.08
CA ILE A 292 0.01 -0.87 5.30
C ILE A 292 -0.74 0.09 6.22
N LEU A 293 -1.03 -0.36 7.45
CA LEU A 293 -1.63 0.44 8.50
C LEU A 293 -0.55 1.05 9.40
N SER A 294 -0.41 2.37 9.39
CA SER A 294 0.45 3.07 10.35
C SER A 294 -0.38 3.94 11.30
N ARG A 295 0.02 3.91 12.58
CA ARG A 295 -0.44 4.84 13.64
C ARG A 295 0.69 5.72 14.15
N GLU A 296 1.84 5.69 13.49
CA GLU A 296 2.95 6.54 13.85
C GLU A 296 2.63 7.97 13.40
N ALA A 297 2.66 8.91 14.34
CA ALA A 297 2.17 10.27 14.14
C ALA A 297 2.91 10.99 13.00
N SER A 298 4.21 10.77 12.85
CA SER A 298 4.99 11.40 11.77
C SER A 298 4.59 10.87 10.39
N VAL A 299 4.30 9.58 10.25
CA VAL A 299 3.78 8.96 9.02
C VAL A 299 2.39 9.49 8.69
N VAL A 300 1.49 9.53 9.67
CA VAL A 300 0.13 10.03 9.49
C VAL A 300 0.13 11.50 9.04
N GLU A 301 0.91 12.34 9.73
CA GLU A 301 1.00 13.76 9.41
C GLU A 301 1.64 14.00 8.03
N ARG A 302 2.62 13.19 7.62
CA ARG A 302 3.22 13.28 6.28
C ARG A 302 2.21 12.99 5.16
N PHE A 303 1.37 11.96 5.30
CA PHE A 303 0.29 11.69 4.33
C PHE A 303 -0.80 12.78 4.37
N ARG A 304 -1.13 13.28 5.55
CA ARG A 304 -2.08 14.39 5.70
C ARG A 304 -1.60 15.67 5.02
N GLN A 305 -0.34 16.05 5.23
CA GLN A 305 0.28 17.18 4.54
C GLN A 305 0.26 16.98 3.04
N ARG A 306 0.65 15.79 2.57
CA ARG A 306 0.59 15.44 1.15
C ARG A 306 -0.81 15.58 0.58
N PHE A 307 -1.84 15.13 1.30
CA PHE A 307 -3.23 15.31 0.89
C PHE A 307 -3.57 16.78 0.65
N PHE A 308 -3.24 17.68 1.59
CA PHE A 308 -3.55 19.10 1.44
C PHE A 308 -2.70 19.82 0.39
N GLU A 309 -1.48 19.35 0.11
CA GLU A 309 -0.70 19.82 -1.04
C GLU A 309 -1.41 19.53 -2.35
N LEU A 310 -1.88 18.27 -2.54
CA LEU A 310 -2.65 17.86 -3.71
C LEU A 310 -3.97 18.63 -3.80
N TRP A 311 -4.67 18.73 -2.67
CA TRP A 311 -5.95 19.43 -2.58
C TRP A 311 -5.84 20.87 -3.04
N LYS A 312 -4.80 21.59 -2.58
CA LYS A 312 -4.51 22.97 -2.96
C LYS A 312 -4.10 23.09 -4.42
N ALA A 313 -3.37 22.12 -4.96
CA ALA A 313 -2.97 22.10 -6.37
C ALA A 313 -4.14 21.90 -7.35
N SER A 314 -5.34 21.54 -6.85
CA SER A 314 -6.57 21.40 -7.64
C SER A 314 -7.57 22.55 -7.49
N GLU A 315 -7.14 23.67 -6.89
CA GLU A 315 -7.89 24.94 -6.88
C GLU A 315 -7.73 25.70 -8.19
#